data_AF-A0A2G9YP44-F1
#
_entry.id   AF-A0A2G9YP44-F1
#
_cell.length_a   1.000
_cell.length_b   1.000
_cell.length_c   1.000
_cell.angle_alpha   90.00
_cell.angle_beta   90.00
_cell.angle_gamma   90.00
#
_symmetry.space_group_name_H-M   'P 1'
#
loop_
_entity.id
_entity.type
_entity.pdbx_description
1 polymer ?
#
loop_
_entity_poly.entity_id
_entity_poly.type
_entity_poly.pdbx_seq_one_letter_code
_entity_poly.pdbx_strand_id
1 'polypeptide(L)'
;MPSKVSFIGNWKLNSNYDLELNLGETKSQYKGERLILKGEIISTDSDTLTFEIITHKQGLSPSELSRSRFKGTVPEATHIQIIKLTGSWQADEFNRIIFMIKKKASPDVITLEGSWQINQNQQITYTYEKTDLKTKSKISNTLTFQGFWQLGSANKLTYIFKHSSDSKFDFRAQIETPTIYPQKGVIKYRLGIGIREERPTKEKLISLYGAWKFSRQLGLVFQMDYGEGEIKQIEFSADISVTQRNEIIFSLKDTKGEPLGLDITFTHSFLNKLDAETFLRLKDFLDKKEAAIEAGVRIPF
;
A
#
# COMPACT_ATOMS: atom_id res chain seq x y z
N MET A 1 7.25 -22.01 37.01
CA MET A 1 7.10 -21.30 35.71
C MET A 1 8.25 -21.69 34.82
N PRO A 2 8.05 -22.07 33.55
CA PRO A 2 9.17 -22.36 32.68
C PRO A 2 10.01 -21.08 32.51
N SER A 3 11.33 -21.25 32.55
CA SER A 3 12.31 -20.18 32.32
C SER A 3 12.06 -19.53 30.96
N LYS A 4 12.07 -18.19 30.91
CA LYS A 4 12.04 -17.44 29.65
C LYS A 4 13.17 -17.91 28.75
N VAL A 5 12.84 -18.60 27.66
CA VAL A 5 13.81 -18.97 26.63
C VAL A 5 13.94 -17.80 25.67
N SER A 6 15.14 -17.25 25.54
CA SER A 6 15.43 -16.17 24.61
C SER A 6 16.26 -16.72 23.46
N PHE A 7 15.76 -16.55 22.24
CA PHE A 7 16.52 -16.88 21.04
C PHE A 7 17.12 -15.61 20.45
N ILE A 8 18.33 -15.71 19.92
CA ILE A 8 18.99 -14.66 19.13
C ILE A 8 19.08 -15.19 17.71
N GLY A 9 18.65 -14.40 16.74
CA GLY A 9 18.61 -14.85 15.36
C GLY A 9 17.88 -13.87 14.45
N ASN A 10 17.69 -14.27 13.20
CA ASN A 10 17.01 -13.49 12.17
C ASN A 10 15.76 -14.21 11.68
N TRP A 11 14.62 -13.54 11.77
CA TRP A 11 13.33 -13.98 11.27
C TRP A 11 13.23 -13.81 9.76
N LYS A 12 12.62 -14.79 9.10
CA LYS A 12 12.20 -14.72 7.70
C LYS A 12 10.95 -15.60 7.50
N LEU A 13 10.31 -15.45 6.34
CA LEU A 13 9.35 -16.42 5.85
C LEU A 13 10.06 -17.45 4.96
N ASN A 14 9.69 -18.72 5.07
CA ASN A 14 10.11 -19.73 4.12
C ASN A 14 9.15 -19.80 2.91
N SER A 15 9.44 -20.67 1.95
CA SER A 15 8.63 -20.84 0.72
C SER A 15 7.20 -21.35 0.96
N ASN A 16 6.90 -21.87 2.15
CA ASN A 16 5.57 -22.29 2.57
C ASN A 16 4.91 -21.27 3.50
N TYR A 17 5.43 -20.05 3.59
CA TYR A 17 4.93 -18.99 4.48
C TYR A 17 4.89 -19.44 5.96
N ASP A 18 5.81 -20.30 6.38
CA ASP A 18 6.05 -20.57 7.79
C ASP A 18 7.14 -19.62 8.30
N LEU A 19 7.05 -19.27 9.60
CA LEU A 19 7.97 -18.34 10.23
C LEU A 19 9.26 -19.09 10.62
N GLU A 20 10.40 -18.68 10.07
CA GLU A 20 11.70 -19.32 10.28
C GLU A 20 12.64 -18.36 11.03
N LEU A 21 13.14 -18.80 12.18
CA LEU A 21 14.20 -18.12 12.92
C LEU A 21 15.53 -18.81 12.67
N ASN A 22 16.44 -18.12 11.98
CA ASN A 22 17.81 -18.58 11.83
C ASN A 22 18.58 -18.19 13.09
N LEU A 23 19.01 -19.17 13.86
CA LEU A 23 19.67 -18.95 15.15
C LEU A 23 21.09 -18.43 14.96
N GLY A 24 21.42 -17.40 15.74
CA GLY A 24 22.78 -16.89 15.90
C GLY A 24 23.60 -17.79 16.81
N GLU A 25 24.91 -17.60 16.77
CA GLU A 25 25.83 -18.34 17.65
C GLU A 25 25.69 -17.84 19.10
N THR A 26 25.45 -18.75 20.02
CA THR A 26 25.53 -18.49 21.46
C THR A 26 26.22 -19.67 22.15
N LYS A 27 26.50 -19.56 23.46
CA LYS A 27 27.11 -20.66 24.23
C LYS A 27 26.31 -21.97 24.18
N SER A 28 25.03 -21.90 23.85
CA SER A 28 24.11 -23.04 23.79
C SER A 28 23.42 -23.20 22.43
N GLN A 29 23.84 -22.47 21.40
CA GLN A 29 23.21 -22.50 20.06
C GLN A 29 24.27 -22.48 18.98
N TYR A 30 24.17 -23.42 18.03
CA TYR A 30 25.07 -23.46 16.89
C TYR A 30 24.60 -22.49 15.81
N LYS A 31 25.55 -21.74 15.26
CA LYS A 31 25.29 -20.83 14.13
C LYS A 31 24.71 -21.61 12.95
N GLY A 32 23.55 -21.17 12.44
CA GLY A 32 22.92 -21.76 11.26
C GLY A 32 21.85 -22.82 11.57
N GLU A 33 21.60 -23.13 12.84
CA GLU A 33 20.40 -23.86 13.23
C GLU A 33 19.13 -23.04 12.91
N ARG A 34 18.02 -23.73 12.65
CA ARG A 34 16.78 -23.11 12.21
C ARG A 34 15.62 -23.61 13.03
N LEU A 35 14.88 -22.69 13.63
CA LEU A 35 13.60 -22.97 14.27
C LEU A 35 12.48 -22.61 13.30
N ILE A 36 11.70 -23.59 12.88
CA ILE A 36 10.56 -23.40 11.98
C ILE A 36 9.28 -23.48 12.79
N LEU A 37 8.54 -22.37 12.80
CA LEU A 37 7.23 -22.25 13.44
C LEU A 37 6.15 -22.37 12.37
N LYS A 38 5.54 -23.55 12.29
CA LYS A 38 4.46 -23.84 11.36
C LYS A 38 3.19 -23.11 11.80
N GLY A 39 2.66 -22.29 10.93
CA GLY A 39 1.55 -21.41 11.27
C GLY A 39 1.02 -20.65 10.08
N GLU A 40 0.14 -19.70 10.32
CA GLU A 40 -0.43 -18.84 9.28
C GLU A 40 -0.44 -17.38 9.72
N ILE A 41 -0.36 -16.48 8.73
CA ILE A 41 -0.54 -15.06 8.98
C ILE A 41 -2.04 -14.83 9.12
N ILE A 42 -2.48 -14.40 10.30
CA ILE A 42 -3.91 -14.19 10.58
C ILE A 42 -4.31 -12.71 10.53
N SER A 43 -3.37 -11.79 10.77
CA SER A 43 -3.64 -10.35 10.65
C SER A 43 -2.39 -9.55 10.34
N THR A 44 -2.62 -8.42 9.65
CA THR A 44 -1.64 -7.39 9.38
C THR A 44 -2.21 -6.05 9.84
N ASP A 45 -1.91 -5.68 11.07
CA ASP A 45 -2.27 -4.37 11.60
C ASP A 45 -1.22 -3.33 11.18
N SER A 46 -1.45 -2.08 11.53
CA SER A 46 -0.65 -0.95 11.06
C SER A 46 0.85 -1.04 11.38
N ASP A 47 1.24 -1.78 12.41
CA ASP A 47 2.58 -1.89 12.96
C ASP A 47 2.87 -3.30 13.52
N THR A 48 1.98 -4.25 13.22
CA THR A 48 2.05 -5.62 13.74
C THR A 48 1.77 -6.64 12.64
N LEU A 49 2.58 -7.70 12.64
CA LEU A 49 2.35 -8.93 11.89
C LEU A 49 2.03 -10.06 12.86
N THR A 50 0.82 -10.61 12.75
CA THR A 50 0.32 -11.65 13.67
C THR A 50 0.30 -13.01 13.01
N PHE A 51 0.93 -13.99 13.66
CA PHE A 51 0.92 -15.39 13.28
C PHE A 51 0.13 -16.23 14.28
N GLU A 52 -0.64 -17.17 13.76
CA GLU A 52 -1.18 -18.29 14.53
C GLU A 52 -0.29 -19.51 14.34
N ILE A 53 0.11 -20.14 15.45
CA ILE A 53 0.88 -21.38 15.48
C ILE A 53 0.04 -22.45 16.15
N ILE A 54 -0.13 -23.56 15.45
CA ILE A 54 -0.88 -24.71 15.96
C ILE A 54 0.13 -25.76 16.41
N THR A 55 0.17 -26.01 17.72
CA THR A 55 0.99 -27.08 18.30
C THR A 55 0.14 -28.28 18.67
N HIS A 56 0.60 -29.46 18.27
CA HIS A 56 0.00 -30.74 18.66
C HIS A 56 0.87 -31.37 19.74
N LYS A 57 0.26 -31.85 20.84
CA LYS A 57 0.99 -32.66 21.83
C LYS A 57 1.60 -33.89 21.13
N GLN A 58 2.88 -34.15 21.40
CA GLN A 58 3.55 -35.38 20.98
C GLN A 58 2.77 -36.60 21.49
N GLY A 59 2.47 -37.54 20.59
CA GLY A 59 1.82 -38.80 20.91
C GLY A 59 0.66 -39.18 19.99
N LEU A 60 0.12 -38.23 19.22
CA LEU A 60 -0.91 -38.52 18.22
C LEU A 60 -0.36 -38.36 16.81
N SER A 61 -0.42 -39.43 16.03
CA SER A 61 -0.17 -39.38 14.60
C SER A 61 -1.17 -38.43 13.93
N PRO A 62 -0.79 -37.66 12.88
CA PRO A 62 -1.73 -36.81 12.15
C PRO A 62 -2.95 -37.54 11.55
N SER A 63 -2.92 -38.88 11.47
CA SER A 63 -4.02 -39.76 11.07
C SER A 63 -5.06 -40.01 12.18
N GLU A 64 -4.68 -39.88 13.45
CA GLU A 64 -5.56 -40.09 14.61
C GLU A 64 -6.41 -38.84 14.89
N LEU A 65 -5.86 -37.64 14.60
CA LEU A 65 -6.55 -36.34 14.67
C LEU A 65 -7.73 -36.19 13.68
N SER A 66 -7.64 -36.80 12.48
CA SER A 66 -8.73 -36.73 11.50
C SER A 66 -9.90 -37.66 11.84
N ARG A 67 -9.67 -38.75 12.58
CA ARG A 67 -10.73 -39.66 13.04
C ARG A 67 -11.50 -39.13 14.25
N SER A 68 -10.88 -38.30 15.08
CA SER A 68 -11.55 -37.74 16.28
C SER A 68 -12.62 -36.68 15.91
N ARG A 69 -12.42 -35.90 14.83
CA ARG A 69 -13.43 -34.93 14.35
C ARG A 69 -14.75 -35.60 13.92
N PHE A 70 -14.71 -36.83 13.43
CA PHE A 70 -15.91 -37.57 13.00
C PHE A 70 -16.64 -38.29 14.14
N LYS A 71 -16.05 -38.39 15.34
CA LYS A 71 -16.65 -39.05 16.51
C LYS A 71 -17.11 -38.10 17.62
N GLY A 72 -17.13 -36.78 17.38
CA GLY A 72 -17.51 -35.80 18.39
C GLY A 72 -16.55 -35.72 19.59
N THR A 73 -15.37 -36.34 19.49
CA THR A 73 -14.34 -36.32 20.53
C THR A 73 -13.34 -35.23 20.19
N VAL A 74 -13.40 -34.11 20.91
CA VAL A 74 -12.44 -33.00 20.80
C VAL A 74 -11.03 -33.60 21.00
N PRO A 75 -10.13 -33.53 20.00
CA PRO A 75 -8.79 -34.07 20.19
C PRO A 75 -8.11 -33.30 21.32
N GLU A 76 -7.66 -34.04 22.34
CA GLU A 76 -7.04 -33.48 23.53
C GLU A 76 -5.84 -32.58 23.17
N ALA A 77 -5.99 -31.31 23.53
CA ALA A 77 -4.99 -30.24 23.52
C ALA A 77 -4.28 -29.99 22.18
N THR A 78 -5.02 -29.40 21.23
CA THR A 78 -4.42 -28.46 20.28
C THR A 78 -4.12 -27.18 21.04
N HIS A 79 -2.86 -26.80 21.18
CA HIS A 79 -2.52 -25.52 21.79
C HIS A 79 -2.23 -24.52 20.67
N ILE A 80 -3.14 -23.54 20.54
CA ILE A 80 -3.02 -22.42 19.63
C ILE A 80 -2.17 -21.35 20.34
N GLN A 81 -1.10 -20.93 19.69
CA GLN A 81 -0.26 -19.83 20.14
C GLN A 81 -0.30 -18.69 19.12
N ILE A 82 -0.46 -17.48 19.62
CA ILE A 82 -0.39 -16.28 18.78
C ILE A 82 0.96 -15.61 18.98
N ILE A 83 1.70 -15.42 17.90
CA ILE A 83 2.91 -14.61 17.89
C ILE A 83 2.59 -13.28 17.21
N LYS A 84 2.88 -12.20 17.93
CA LYS A 84 2.80 -10.83 17.39
C LYS A 84 4.21 -10.29 17.22
N LEU A 85 4.57 -9.97 15.98
CA LEU A 85 5.81 -9.28 15.65
C LEU A 85 5.50 -7.81 15.45
N THR A 86 6.15 -6.93 16.22
CA THR A 86 5.99 -5.47 16.10
C THR A 86 7.07 -4.90 15.18
N GLY A 87 6.71 -3.94 14.35
CA GLY A 87 7.57 -3.43 13.29
C GLY A 87 6.90 -2.36 12.45
N SER A 88 7.40 -2.19 11.22
CA SER A 88 6.84 -1.25 10.25
C SER A 88 6.71 -1.90 8.87
N TRP A 89 5.59 -1.64 8.21
CA TRP A 89 5.34 -2.06 6.84
C TRP A 89 5.98 -1.09 5.85
N GLN A 90 6.69 -1.64 4.86
CA GLN A 90 7.33 -0.89 3.78
C GLN A 90 7.24 -1.62 2.45
N ALA A 91 7.51 -0.90 1.37
CA ALA A 91 7.76 -1.48 0.06
C ALA A 91 9.27 -1.42 -0.20
N ASP A 92 9.85 -2.50 -0.73
CA ASP A 92 11.26 -2.49 -1.13
C ASP A 92 11.46 -1.84 -2.51
N GLU A 93 12.70 -1.83 -3.00
CA GLU A 93 13.03 -1.24 -4.30
C GLU A 93 12.39 -1.92 -5.51
N PHE A 94 11.88 -3.14 -5.31
CA PHE A 94 11.16 -3.95 -6.30
C PHE A 94 9.64 -3.90 -6.12
N ASN A 95 9.14 -2.99 -5.27
CA ASN A 95 7.73 -2.86 -4.90
C ASN A 95 7.15 -4.15 -4.27
N ARG A 96 7.99 -4.98 -3.62
CA ARG A 96 7.54 -6.09 -2.78
C ARG A 96 7.13 -5.55 -1.41
N ILE A 97 6.11 -6.16 -0.81
CA ILE A 97 5.70 -5.83 0.55
C ILE A 97 6.71 -6.44 1.51
N ILE A 98 7.22 -5.62 2.42
CA ILE A 98 8.15 -6.04 3.47
C ILE A 98 7.64 -5.59 4.84
N PHE A 99 7.96 -6.38 5.87
CA PHE A 99 7.74 -6.03 7.26
C PHE A 99 9.09 -5.96 7.99
N MET A 100 9.44 -4.79 8.48
CA MET A 100 10.68 -4.58 9.23
C MET A 100 10.41 -4.76 10.72
N ILE A 101 10.84 -5.88 11.28
CA ILE A 101 10.65 -6.20 12.70
C ILE A 101 11.52 -5.30 13.54
N LYS A 102 10.92 -4.62 14.52
CA LYS A 102 11.63 -3.74 15.44
C LYS A 102 12.52 -4.55 16.37
N LYS A 103 13.82 -4.26 16.34
CA LYS A 103 14.85 -4.87 17.20
C LYS A 103 15.82 -3.81 17.73
N LYS A 104 16.54 -4.15 18.80
CA LYS A 104 17.53 -3.24 19.42
C LYS A 104 18.77 -2.98 18.55
N ALA A 105 19.25 -3.99 17.82
CA ALA A 105 20.47 -3.89 17.03
C ALA A 105 20.16 -3.44 15.60
N SER A 106 19.61 -4.34 14.79
CA SER A 106 19.14 -4.07 13.44
C SER A 106 17.79 -4.73 13.23
N PRO A 107 16.86 -4.11 12.49
CA PRO A 107 15.60 -4.74 12.17
C PRO A 107 15.82 -5.99 11.32
N ASP A 108 14.96 -6.99 11.49
CA ASP A 108 14.84 -8.08 10.51
C ASP A 108 13.87 -7.65 9.43
N VAL A 109 14.08 -8.11 8.20
CA VAL A 109 13.17 -7.86 7.09
C VAL A 109 12.47 -9.16 6.71
N ILE A 110 11.16 -9.21 6.92
CA ILE A 110 10.31 -10.27 6.36
C ILE A 110 9.79 -9.78 5.01
N THR A 111 10.21 -10.43 3.93
CA THR A 111 9.70 -10.16 2.59
C THR A 111 8.51 -11.07 2.27
N LEU A 112 7.42 -10.48 1.81
CA LEU A 112 6.22 -11.19 1.38
C LEU A 112 6.32 -11.45 -0.14
N GLU A 113 6.59 -12.70 -0.52
CA GLU A 113 6.87 -13.09 -1.91
C GLU A 113 5.63 -13.27 -2.81
N GLY A 114 4.44 -13.06 -2.27
CA GLY A 114 3.18 -13.23 -2.96
C GLY A 114 2.86 -12.05 -3.86
N SER A 115 1.69 -12.11 -4.49
CA SER A 115 1.21 -11.02 -5.34
C SER A 115 0.29 -10.10 -4.56
N TRP A 116 0.36 -8.80 -4.83
CA TRP A 116 -0.62 -7.85 -4.33
C TRP A 116 -1.35 -7.11 -5.47
N GLN A 117 -2.53 -6.59 -5.15
CA GLN A 117 -3.38 -5.84 -6.06
C GLN A 117 -4.18 -4.77 -5.30
N ILE A 118 -4.80 -3.86 -6.03
CA ILE A 118 -5.75 -2.88 -5.47
C ILE A 118 -7.16 -3.46 -5.62
N ASN A 119 -7.93 -3.48 -4.53
CA ASN A 119 -9.32 -3.92 -4.55
C ASN A 119 -10.28 -2.76 -4.92
N GLN A 120 -11.59 -3.02 -4.90
CA GLN A 120 -12.61 -2.02 -5.26
C GLN A 120 -12.65 -0.81 -4.29
N ASN A 121 -12.21 -1.02 -3.04
CA ASN A 121 -12.14 0.00 -1.99
C ASN A 121 -10.80 0.74 -1.98
N GLN A 122 -10.03 0.70 -3.08
CA GLN A 122 -8.71 1.30 -3.18
C GLN A 122 -7.68 0.77 -2.15
N GLN A 123 -7.91 -0.40 -1.55
CA GLN A 123 -7.02 -1.00 -0.56
C GLN A 123 -6.05 -2.00 -1.20
N ILE A 124 -4.92 -2.23 -0.55
CA ILE A 124 -3.96 -3.24 -1.00
C ILE A 124 -4.39 -4.60 -0.47
N THR A 125 -4.63 -5.52 -1.39
CA THR A 125 -4.91 -6.92 -1.11
C THR A 125 -3.71 -7.75 -1.54
N TYR A 126 -3.08 -8.42 -0.57
CA TYR A 126 -1.98 -9.35 -0.78
C TYR A 126 -2.49 -10.78 -0.71
N THR A 127 -2.05 -11.62 -1.64
CA THR A 127 -2.46 -13.02 -1.73
C THR A 127 -1.23 -13.92 -1.77
N TYR A 128 -1.26 -14.98 -0.95
CA TYR A 128 -0.24 -16.00 -0.90
C TYR A 128 -0.83 -17.40 -0.86
N GLU A 129 -0.09 -18.37 -1.37
CA GLU A 129 -0.48 -19.78 -1.38
C GLU A 129 0.34 -20.57 -0.37
N LYS A 130 -0.32 -21.43 0.40
CA LYS A 130 0.33 -22.49 1.20
C LYS A 130 -0.04 -23.85 0.63
N THR A 131 0.88 -24.80 0.72
CA THR A 131 0.58 -26.19 0.36
C THR A 131 0.23 -26.97 1.62
N ASP A 132 -1.00 -27.49 1.69
CA ASP A 132 -1.36 -28.46 2.73
C ASP A 132 -0.59 -29.75 2.46
N LEU A 133 0.28 -30.15 3.39
CA LEU A 133 1.15 -31.32 3.20
C LEU A 133 0.38 -32.66 3.19
N LYS A 134 -0.81 -32.72 3.80
CA LYS A 134 -1.63 -33.94 3.88
C LYS A 134 -2.41 -34.14 2.60
N THR A 135 -3.14 -33.12 2.17
CA THR A 135 -4.00 -33.18 0.99
C THR A 135 -3.25 -32.87 -0.31
N LYS A 136 -2.04 -32.29 -0.20
CA LYS A 136 -1.27 -31.72 -1.30
C LYS A 136 -2.03 -30.63 -2.07
N SER A 137 -3.08 -30.06 -1.47
CA SER A 137 -3.86 -28.98 -2.06
C SER A 137 -3.23 -27.62 -1.74
N LYS A 138 -3.36 -26.68 -2.66
CA LYS A 138 -3.00 -25.28 -2.43
C LYS A 138 -4.14 -24.56 -1.73
N ILE A 139 -3.84 -23.86 -0.66
CA ILE A 139 -4.76 -23.00 0.07
C ILE A 139 -4.34 -21.55 -0.21
N SER A 140 -5.24 -20.77 -0.78
CA SER A 140 -5.03 -19.34 -1.05
C SER A 140 -5.47 -18.52 0.16
N ASN A 141 -4.58 -17.68 0.66
CA ASN A 141 -4.80 -16.79 1.79
C ASN A 141 -4.67 -15.34 1.33
N THR A 142 -5.46 -14.46 1.93
CA THR A 142 -5.54 -13.06 1.54
C THR A 142 -5.42 -12.15 2.75
N LEU A 143 -4.56 -11.15 2.65
CA LEU A 143 -4.35 -10.08 3.63
C LEU A 143 -4.81 -8.76 2.99
N THR A 144 -5.57 -7.95 3.71
CA THR A 144 -6.00 -6.63 3.24
C THR A 144 -5.42 -5.57 4.15
N PHE A 145 -4.64 -4.68 3.57
CA PHE A 145 -4.07 -3.53 4.26
C PHE A 145 -5.03 -2.35 4.15
N GLN A 146 -5.39 -1.77 5.29
CA GLN A 146 -6.24 -0.59 5.35
C GLN A 146 -5.39 0.69 5.38
N GLY A 147 -5.82 1.70 4.62
CA GLY A 147 -5.01 2.89 4.40
C GLY A 147 -5.51 3.70 3.21
N PHE A 148 -4.73 4.71 2.83
CA PHE A 148 -5.07 5.63 1.76
C PHE A 148 -3.85 6.00 0.90
N TRP A 149 -4.12 6.27 -0.38
CA TRP A 149 -3.12 6.69 -1.35
C TRP A 149 -2.81 8.18 -1.23
N GLN A 150 -1.53 8.50 -1.34
CA GLN A 150 -0.99 9.85 -1.48
C GLN A 150 0.03 9.89 -2.63
N LEU A 151 0.04 11.01 -3.35
CA LEU A 151 1.04 11.29 -4.38
C LEU A 151 2.20 12.05 -3.75
N GLY A 152 3.38 11.41 -3.72
CA GLY A 152 4.57 11.97 -3.10
C GLY A 152 5.47 12.72 -4.07
N SER A 153 5.58 12.23 -5.31
CA SER A 153 6.28 12.88 -6.42
C SER A 153 5.88 12.21 -7.74
N ALA A 154 6.35 12.75 -8.87
CA ALA A 154 6.07 12.19 -10.20
C ALA A 154 6.37 10.69 -10.33
N ASN A 155 7.37 10.19 -9.59
CA ASN A 155 7.83 8.79 -9.66
C ASN A 155 7.53 7.97 -8.40
N LYS A 156 6.66 8.49 -7.51
CA LYS A 156 6.42 7.88 -6.21
C LYS A 156 4.95 7.93 -5.83
N LEU A 157 4.37 6.74 -5.67
CA LEU A 157 3.04 6.55 -5.13
C LEU A 157 3.13 5.97 -3.72
N THR A 158 2.52 6.64 -2.75
CA THR A 158 2.60 6.26 -1.33
C THR A 158 1.26 5.73 -0.85
N TYR A 159 1.25 4.56 -0.19
CA TYR A 159 0.09 4.06 0.55
C TYR A 159 0.33 4.22 2.05
N ILE A 160 -0.49 5.03 2.71
CA ILE A 160 -0.36 5.33 4.14
C ILE A 160 -1.33 4.46 4.90
N PHE A 161 -0.83 3.71 5.90
CA PHE A 161 -1.67 2.83 6.69
C PHE A 161 -2.63 3.61 7.58
N LYS A 162 -3.84 3.06 7.73
CA LYS A 162 -4.78 3.55 8.74
C LYS A 162 -4.18 3.26 10.12
N HIS A 163 -4.24 4.24 11.02
CA HIS A 163 -3.77 4.13 12.42
C HIS A 163 -2.26 4.00 12.65
N SER A 164 -1.39 4.25 11.65
CA SER A 164 0.07 4.31 11.84
C SER A 164 0.70 5.53 11.19
N SER A 165 1.68 6.12 11.87
CA SER A 165 2.57 7.15 11.32
C SER A 165 3.81 6.57 10.64
N ASP A 166 4.19 5.35 11.01
CA ASP A 166 5.52 4.80 10.72
C ASP A 166 5.47 3.79 9.55
N SER A 167 4.30 3.20 9.31
CA SER A 167 4.08 2.22 8.24
C SER A 167 3.46 2.86 7.02
N LYS A 168 4.12 2.66 5.87
CA LYS A 168 3.67 3.13 4.57
C LYS A 168 4.34 2.34 3.47
N PHE A 169 3.66 2.18 2.35
CA PHE A 169 4.25 1.62 1.16
C PHE A 169 4.65 2.72 0.19
N ASP A 170 5.95 2.96 0.07
CA ASP A 170 6.53 3.93 -0.84
C ASP A 170 6.87 3.24 -2.18
N PHE A 171 5.90 3.15 -3.09
CA PHE A 171 6.09 2.47 -4.37
C PHE A 171 6.77 3.36 -5.40
N ARG A 172 7.77 2.80 -6.10
CA ARG A 172 8.32 3.38 -7.33
C ARG A 172 7.32 3.16 -8.46
N ALA A 173 6.79 4.25 -8.99
CA ALA A 173 5.77 4.22 -10.03
C ALA A 173 6.17 5.17 -11.17
N GLN A 174 5.68 4.92 -12.37
CA GLN A 174 5.71 5.87 -13.47
C GLN A 174 4.28 6.20 -13.84
N ILE A 175 4.01 7.47 -14.09
CA ILE A 175 2.72 7.91 -14.61
C ILE A 175 2.57 7.37 -16.02
N GLU A 176 1.46 6.68 -16.30
CA GLU A 176 1.21 6.16 -17.65
C GLU A 176 0.60 7.22 -18.56
N THR A 177 -0.37 7.99 -18.05
CA THR A 177 -1.04 9.03 -18.83
C THR A 177 -0.82 10.36 -18.12
N PRO A 178 0.18 11.16 -18.54
CA PRO A 178 0.46 12.45 -17.90
C PRO A 178 -0.73 13.41 -18.07
N THR A 179 -1.47 13.31 -19.18
CA THR A 179 -2.64 14.15 -19.45
C THR A 179 -3.96 13.47 -19.06
N ILE A 180 -4.65 14.03 -18.06
CA ILE A 180 -5.91 13.51 -17.55
C ILE A 180 -7.08 14.37 -18.03
N TYR A 181 -8.15 13.70 -18.48
CA TYR A 181 -9.43 14.34 -18.75
C TYR A 181 -10.37 14.16 -17.55
N PRO A 182 -10.91 15.23 -16.95
CA PRO A 182 -11.65 15.18 -15.69
C PRO A 182 -12.81 14.18 -15.66
N GLN A 183 -13.52 14.02 -16.79
CA GLN A 183 -14.67 13.10 -16.90
C GLN A 183 -14.29 11.62 -16.73
N LYS A 184 -13.00 11.26 -16.85
CA LYS A 184 -12.57 9.86 -16.76
C LYS A 184 -12.40 9.38 -15.32
N GLY A 185 -12.39 10.25 -14.31
CA GLY A 185 -12.41 9.88 -12.88
C GLY A 185 -11.31 8.90 -12.44
N VAL A 186 -10.20 8.81 -13.17
CA VAL A 186 -9.16 7.79 -12.96
C VAL A 186 -7.79 8.39 -13.15
N ILE A 187 -6.89 8.09 -12.22
CA ILE A 187 -5.45 8.32 -12.35
C ILE A 187 -4.76 6.97 -12.55
N LYS A 188 -3.99 6.82 -13.63
CA LYS A 188 -3.35 5.56 -14.03
C LYS A 188 -1.84 5.60 -13.78
N TYR A 189 -1.34 4.62 -13.05
CA TYR A 189 0.09 4.46 -12.75
C TYR A 189 0.59 3.11 -13.20
N ARG A 190 1.76 3.10 -13.82
CA ARG A 190 2.52 1.90 -14.11
C ARG A 190 3.53 1.62 -13.01
N LEU A 191 3.42 0.48 -12.34
CA LEU A 191 4.35 0.06 -11.30
C LEU A 191 5.16 -1.12 -11.80
N GLY A 192 6.49 -1.06 -11.68
CA GLY A 192 7.30 -2.25 -11.81
C GLY A 192 7.08 -3.14 -10.58
N ILE A 193 6.33 -4.23 -10.68
CA ILE A 193 6.18 -5.17 -9.56
C ILE A 193 7.17 -6.30 -9.77
N GLY A 194 8.26 -6.28 -9.01
CA GLY A 194 9.26 -7.35 -9.00
C GLY A 194 8.72 -8.55 -8.23
N ILE A 195 8.27 -9.57 -8.95
CA ILE A 195 7.75 -10.82 -8.35
C ILE A 195 8.89 -11.77 -7.93
N ARG A 196 10.17 -11.47 -8.25
CA ARG A 196 11.37 -12.25 -7.86
C ARG A 196 12.63 -11.57 -8.41
N GLU A 197 13.77 -11.70 -7.73
CA GLU A 197 15.08 -11.19 -8.18
C GLU A 197 15.51 -11.78 -9.55
N GLU A 198 15.06 -12.99 -9.88
CA GLU A 198 15.48 -13.72 -11.09
C GLU A 198 14.53 -13.57 -12.30
N ARG A 199 13.44 -12.80 -12.17
CA ARG A 199 12.49 -12.61 -13.28
C ARG A 199 12.43 -11.13 -13.68
N PRO A 200 12.32 -10.82 -14.99
CA PRO A 200 12.12 -9.45 -15.42
C PRO A 200 10.91 -8.86 -14.71
N THR A 201 11.07 -7.65 -14.18
CA THR A 201 10.02 -6.89 -13.52
C THR A 201 8.80 -6.84 -14.44
N LYS A 202 7.69 -7.41 -14.00
CA LYS A 202 6.43 -7.28 -14.74
C LYS A 202 5.84 -5.93 -14.36
N GLU A 203 5.72 -5.05 -15.33
CA GLU A 203 4.97 -3.82 -15.15
C GLU A 203 3.49 -4.17 -14.93
N LYS A 204 2.90 -3.60 -13.88
CA LYS A 204 1.47 -3.71 -13.58
C LYS A 204 0.87 -2.32 -13.64
N LEU A 205 -0.19 -2.19 -14.41
CA LEU A 205 -1.02 -1.00 -14.39
C LEU A 205 -1.91 -1.04 -13.15
N ILE A 206 -1.86 0.01 -12.35
CA ILE A 206 -2.84 0.27 -11.29
C ILE A 206 -3.65 1.51 -11.67
N SER A 207 -4.90 1.53 -11.24
CA SER A 207 -5.83 2.64 -11.48
C SER A 207 -6.41 3.07 -10.15
N LEU A 208 -6.25 4.35 -9.82
CA LEU A 208 -6.88 5.00 -8.68
C LEU A 208 -8.16 5.67 -9.17
N TYR A 209 -9.30 5.31 -8.59
CA TYR A 209 -10.61 5.79 -9.02
C TYR A 209 -11.13 6.85 -8.07
N GLY A 210 -11.73 7.90 -8.63
CA GLY A 210 -12.19 9.04 -7.87
C GLY A 210 -12.85 10.11 -8.72
N ALA A 211 -13.09 11.27 -8.10
CA ALA A 211 -13.72 12.41 -8.73
C ALA A 211 -12.82 13.65 -8.60
N TRP A 212 -12.61 14.32 -9.73
CA TRP A 212 -11.99 15.64 -9.75
C TRP A 212 -12.99 16.69 -9.26
N LYS A 213 -12.58 17.51 -8.29
CA LYS A 213 -13.36 18.65 -7.80
C LYS A 213 -12.47 19.87 -7.69
N PHE A 214 -13.07 21.04 -7.82
CA PHE A 214 -12.43 22.31 -7.53
C PHE A 214 -12.62 22.66 -6.05
N SER A 215 -11.55 23.09 -5.38
CA SER A 215 -11.62 23.62 -4.02
C SER A 215 -11.89 25.13 -4.06
N ARG A 216 -12.45 25.66 -2.96
CA ARG A 216 -12.72 27.10 -2.81
C ARG A 216 -11.44 27.96 -2.83
N GLN A 217 -10.29 27.36 -2.59
CA GLN A 217 -8.97 28.01 -2.55
C GLN A 217 -8.27 27.96 -3.91
N LEU A 218 -9.03 27.75 -5.00
CA LEU A 218 -8.51 27.60 -6.38
C LEU A 218 -7.59 26.38 -6.56
N GLY A 219 -7.64 25.41 -5.64
CA GLY A 219 -6.91 24.15 -5.76
C GLY A 219 -7.74 23.09 -6.49
N LEU A 220 -7.05 22.14 -7.11
CA LEU A 220 -7.69 20.95 -7.68
C LEU A 220 -7.60 19.82 -6.66
N VAL A 221 -8.68 19.09 -6.45
CA VAL A 221 -8.70 17.94 -5.54
C VAL A 221 -9.19 16.69 -6.25
N PHE A 222 -8.57 15.56 -5.95
CA PHE A 222 -9.03 14.24 -6.39
C PHE A 222 -9.59 13.48 -5.19
N GLN A 223 -10.90 13.28 -5.15
CA GLN A 223 -11.59 12.57 -4.07
C GLN A 223 -11.74 11.10 -4.42
N MET A 224 -11.27 10.23 -3.55
CA MET A 224 -11.38 8.77 -3.68
C MET A 224 -12.24 8.23 -2.55
N ASP A 225 -13.10 7.28 -2.89
CA ASP A 225 -13.94 6.52 -1.95
C ASP A 225 -13.20 5.22 -1.56
N TYR A 226 -13.02 5.02 -0.25
CA TYR A 226 -12.38 3.85 0.35
C TYR A 226 -13.39 2.86 0.95
N GLY A 227 -14.68 3.04 0.66
CA GLY A 227 -15.77 2.26 1.24
C GLY A 227 -16.20 2.79 2.61
N GLU A 228 -17.35 2.30 3.10
CA GLU A 228 -17.90 2.63 4.43
C GLU A 228 -18.10 4.14 4.68
N GLY A 229 -18.23 4.94 3.61
CA GLY A 229 -18.35 6.40 3.68
C GLY A 229 -17.02 7.12 3.93
N GLU A 230 -15.89 6.41 3.91
CA GLU A 230 -14.56 7.02 4.05
C GLU A 230 -14.09 7.61 2.72
N ILE A 231 -14.14 8.94 2.62
CA ILE A 231 -13.62 9.69 1.46
C ILE A 231 -12.31 10.36 1.85
N LYS A 232 -11.26 10.18 1.04
CA LYS A 232 -10.00 10.94 1.15
C LYS A 232 -9.77 11.75 -0.10
N GLN A 233 -9.09 12.88 0.07
CA GLN A 233 -8.75 13.78 -1.03
C GLN A 233 -7.24 13.89 -1.19
N ILE A 234 -6.78 13.91 -2.43
CA ILE A 234 -5.44 14.36 -2.79
C ILE A 234 -5.58 15.80 -3.25
N GLU A 235 -4.90 16.70 -2.56
CA GLU A 235 -4.87 18.12 -2.89
C GLU A 235 -3.68 18.42 -3.80
N PHE A 236 -3.95 19.18 -4.85
CA PHE A 236 -2.95 19.61 -5.81
C PHE A 236 -2.87 21.13 -5.81
N SER A 237 -1.63 21.63 -5.80
CA SER A 237 -1.37 22.95 -6.38
C SER A 237 -1.24 22.80 -7.90
N ALA A 238 -1.45 23.88 -8.66
CA ALA A 238 -1.38 23.79 -10.10
C ALA A 238 -0.90 25.10 -10.73
N ASP A 239 -0.07 24.99 -11.77
CA ASP A 239 0.14 26.09 -12.70
C ASP A 239 -0.93 26.03 -13.78
N ILE A 240 -1.51 27.18 -14.10
CA ILE A 240 -2.60 27.29 -15.08
C ILE A 240 -2.04 27.87 -16.37
N SER A 241 -2.25 27.16 -17.47
CA SER A 241 -2.00 27.69 -18.82
C SER A 241 -3.25 27.58 -19.68
N VAL A 242 -3.47 28.60 -20.53
CA VAL A 242 -4.57 28.62 -21.48
C VAL A 242 -3.99 28.42 -22.88
N THR A 243 -4.50 27.44 -23.61
CA THR A 243 -4.04 27.14 -24.97
C THR A 243 -4.80 27.98 -26.00
N GLN A 244 -4.26 28.08 -27.21
CA GLN A 244 -4.94 28.72 -28.35
C GLN A 244 -6.27 28.05 -28.74
N ARG A 245 -6.54 26.84 -28.22
CA ARG A 245 -7.78 26.08 -28.46
C ARG A 245 -8.83 26.30 -27.37
N ASN A 246 -8.66 27.32 -26.52
CA ASN A 246 -9.50 27.58 -25.34
C ASN A 246 -9.56 26.37 -24.40
N GLU A 247 -8.44 25.68 -24.24
CA GLU A 247 -8.27 24.64 -23.22
C GLU A 247 -7.51 25.23 -22.04
N ILE A 248 -7.86 24.78 -20.84
CA ILE A 248 -7.18 25.16 -19.61
C ILE A 248 -6.44 23.93 -19.11
N ILE A 249 -5.11 24.06 -19.02
CA ILE A 249 -4.23 23.00 -18.55
C ILE A 249 -3.76 23.36 -17.14
N PHE A 250 -4.01 22.44 -16.20
CA PHE A 250 -3.52 22.50 -14.84
C PHE A 250 -2.35 21.55 -14.71
N SER A 251 -1.12 22.08 -14.64
CA SER A 251 0.07 21.30 -14.37
C SER A 251 0.20 21.08 -12.87
N LEU A 252 -0.08 19.87 -12.42
CA LEU A 252 -0.23 19.53 -11.02
C LEU A 252 1.12 19.47 -10.31
N LYS A 253 1.10 20.00 -9.10
CA LYS A 253 2.19 20.03 -8.13
C LYS A 253 1.72 19.44 -6.82
N ASP A 254 2.65 18.89 -6.05
CA ASP A 254 2.38 18.43 -4.70
C ASP A 254 2.13 19.60 -3.73
N THR A 255 1.97 19.30 -2.45
CA THR A 255 1.75 20.31 -1.40
C THR A 255 3.00 21.14 -1.08
N LYS A 256 4.17 20.74 -1.58
CA LYS A 256 5.44 21.48 -1.49
C LYS A 256 5.70 22.33 -2.73
N GLY A 257 4.86 22.23 -3.76
CA GLY A 257 5.02 22.92 -5.04
C GLY A 257 5.89 22.18 -6.05
N GLU A 258 6.28 20.94 -5.76
CA GLU A 258 7.09 20.11 -6.66
C GLU A 258 6.21 19.53 -7.78
N PRO A 259 6.67 19.54 -9.04
CA PRO A 259 5.87 19.05 -10.16
C PRO A 259 5.63 17.55 -10.06
N LEU A 260 4.38 17.14 -10.28
CA LEU A 260 3.99 15.73 -10.33
C LEU A 260 4.10 15.13 -11.73
N GLY A 261 4.39 15.93 -12.77
CA GLY A 261 4.38 15.45 -14.15
C GLY A 261 2.99 15.02 -14.63
N LEU A 262 1.95 15.54 -14.00
CA LEU A 262 0.54 15.34 -14.35
C LEU A 262 -0.04 16.67 -14.82
N ASP A 263 -0.73 16.63 -15.94
CA ASP A 263 -1.50 17.73 -16.48
C ASP A 263 -2.98 17.34 -16.53
N ILE A 264 -3.85 18.26 -16.13
CA ILE A 264 -5.30 18.09 -16.34
C ILE A 264 -5.76 19.09 -17.35
N THR A 265 -6.35 18.58 -18.43
CA THR A 265 -6.86 19.42 -19.51
C THR A 265 -8.37 19.53 -19.40
N PHE A 266 -8.85 20.74 -19.16
CA PHE A 266 -10.25 21.10 -19.21
C PHE A 266 -10.55 21.76 -20.55
N THR A 267 -11.45 21.16 -21.32
CA THR A 267 -11.93 21.73 -22.58
C THR A 267 -12.99 22.80 -22.31
N HIS A 268 -13.13 23.77 -23.21
CA HIS A 268 -14.22 24.75 -23.17
C HIS A 268 -15.61 24.10 -23.02
N SER A 269 -15.85 22.97 -23.70
CA SER A 269 -17.11 22.23 -23.59
C SER A 269 -17.36 21.66 -22.19
N PHE A 270 -16.31 21.33 -21.43
CA PHE A 270 -16.43 20.90 -20.05
C PHE A 270 -16.67 22.09 -19.13
N LEU A 271 -15.94 23.18 -19.32
CA LEU A 271 -16.09 24.41 -18.52
C LEU A 271 -17.49 25.00 -18.65
N ASN A 272 -18.06 25.02 -19.86
CA ASN A 272 -19.44 25.46 -20.09
C ASN A 272 -20.47 24.61 -19.35
N LYS A 273 -20.22 23.31 -19.14
CA LYS A 273 -21.13 22.45 -18.35
C LYS A 273 -21.11 22.77 -16.86
N LEU A 274 -20.06 23.44 -16.38
CA LEU A 274 -19.92 23.87 -15.00
C LEU A 274 -20.29 25.34 -14.80
N ASP A 275 -20.88 25.99 -15.81
CA ASP A 275 -21.13 27.44 -15.85
C ASP A 275 -19.88 28.26 -15.49
N ALA A 276 -18.70 27.74 -15.84
CA ALA A 276 -17.42 28.35 -15.48
C ALA A 276 -17.14 29.58 -16.36
N GLU A 277 -16.95 30.73 -15.72
CA GLU A 277 -16.54 31.98 -16.36
C GLU A 277 -15.01 32.08 -16.35
N THR A 278 -14.38 32.33 -17.50
CA THR A 278 -12.95 32.70 -17.53
C THR A 278 -12.82 34.21 -17.34
N PHE A 279 -11.81 34.65 -16.59
CA PHE A 279 -11.56 36.08 -16.38
C PHE A 279 -10.08 36.41 -16.56
N LEU A 280 -9.83 37.65 -16.98
CA LEU A 280 -8.53 38.30 -17.01
C LEU A 280 -8.63 39.56 -16.17
N ARG A 281 -7.79 39.69 -15.16
CA ARG A 281 -7.72 40.82 -14.25
C ARG A 281 -6.38 41.52 -14.42
N LEU A 282 -6.42 42.80 -14.76
CA LEU A 282 -5.25 43.66 -14.64
C LEU A 282 -5.11 44.07 -13.16
N LYS A 283 -3.99 43.73 -12.53
CA LYS A 283 -3.59 44.23 -11.21
C LYS A 283 -2.58 45.33 -11.41
N ASP A 284 -2.98 46.55 -11.09
CA ASP A 284 -2.09 47.70 -11.14
C ASP A 284 -1.53 47.97 -9.74
N PHE A 285 -0.22 47.79 -9.56
CA PHE A 285 0.44 48.05 -8.28
C PHE A 285 0.87 49.52 -8.24
N LEU A 286 -0.04 50.36 -7.74
CA LEU A 286 0.10 51.82 -7.67
C LEU A 286 1.44 52.29 -7.06
N ASP A 287 2.02 51.53 -6.12
CA ASP A 287 3.28 51.88 -5.45
C ASP A 287 4.55 51.38 -6.17
N LYS A 288 4.44 50.48 -7.15
CA LYS A 288 5.61 49.84 -7.80
C LYS A 288 5.78 50.11 -9.29
N LYS A 289 4.83 50.83 -9.94
CA LYS A 289 4.78 50.96 -11.42
C LYS A 289 4.84 49.60 -12.13
N GLU A 290 4.30 48.55 -11.50
CA GLU A 290 4.21 47.21 -12.06
C GLU A 290 2.75 46.92 -12.35
N ALA A 291 2.45 46.55 -13.60
CA ALA A 291 1.16 46.00 -13.98
C ALA A 291 1.31 44.48 -14.13
N ALA A 292 0.45 43.73 -13.45
CA ALA A 292 0.35 42.29 -13.59
C ALA A 292 -0.95 41.91 -14.29
N ILE A 293 -0.88 40.93 -15.18
CA ILE A 293 -2.05 40.29 -15.79
C ILE A 293 -2.28 38.98 -15.05
N GLU A 294 -3.45 38.84 -14.42
CA GLU A 294 -3.89 37.62 -13.76
C GLU A 294 -5.03 37.01 -14.58
N ALA A 295 -4.85 35.79 -15.07
CA ALA A 295 -5.92 35.02 -15.70
C ALA A 295 -6.47 34.00 -14.70
N GLY A 296 -7.77 33.73 -14.74
CA GLY A 296 -8.40 32.77 -13.84
C GLY A 296 -9.70 32.20 -14.39
N VAL A 297 -10.22 31.22 -13.65
CA VAL A 297 -11.53 30.60 -13.90
C VAL A 297 -12.37 30.78 -12.65
N ARG A 298 -13.58 31.30 -12.80
CA ARG A 298 -14.59 31.40 -11.77
C ARG A 298 -15.66 30.35 -12.05
N ILE A 299 -15.86 29.44 -11.12
CA ILE A 299 -16.92 28.43 -11.20
C ILE A 299 -17.97 28.83 -10.15
N PRO A 300 -19.23 29.09 -10.55
CA PRO A 300 -20.30 29.36 -9.59
C PRO A 300 -20.61 28.07 -8.82
N PHE A 301 -20.41 28.11 -7.50
CA PHE A 301 -20.74 27.03 -6.57
C PHE A 301 -21.89 27.42 -5.66
#